data_AF-A0A3D1HWD0-F1
#
_entry.id   AF-A0A3D1HWD0-F1
#
_cell.length_a   1.000
_cell.length_b   1.000
_cell.length_c   1.000
_cell.angle_alpha   90.00
_cell.angle_beta   90.00
_cell.angle_gamma   90.00
#
_symmetry.space_group_name_H-M   'P 1'
#
loop_
_entity.id
_entity.type
_entity.pdbx_description
1 polymer ?
#
loop_
_entity_poly.entity_id
_entity_poly.type
_entity_poly.pdbx_seq_one_letter_code
_entity_poly.pdbx_strand_id
1 'polypeptide(L)'
;MAKTAGKQKILIIISLIIIAAICAAFVNLYKEKNYWQEDAAGYNRYHWEELNLMASTAENTGFTKEGISEIYLYINAKVFSCTSGLYPAFNGDGTYTRFLDTYYVSLAQDIMSNHNLSDEEVQEATKIFKEATVSLKELTSAVLKMTETQKNKIALRKVGSPIYNKAEEMIREYCNKYGKMISDFNRSNNNAKCDME
;
A
#
# COMPACT_ATOMS: atom_id res chain seq x y z
N MET A 1 -37.31 -60.71 -9.71
CA MET A 1 -35.92 -60.34 -9.36
C MET A 1 -35.24 -59.45 -10.41
N ALA A 2 -35.45 -59.63 -11.73
CA ALA A 2 -34.81 -58.80 -12.78
C ALA A 2 -35.19 -57.29 -12.75
N LYS A 3 -36.43 -56.94 -12.39
CA LYS A 3 -36.92 -55.54 -12.33
C LYS A 3 -36.22 -54.68 -11.27
N THR A 4 -35.74 -55.30 -10.19
CA THR A 4 -35.09 -54.61 -9.06
C THR A 4 -33.63 -54.25 -9.38
N ALA A 5 -32.93 -55.12 -10.11
CA ALA A 5 -31.55 -54.91 -10.55
C ALA A 5 -31.39 -53.75 -11.55
N GLY A 6 -32.38 -53.54 -12.43
CA GLY A 6 -32.39 -52.39 -13.36
C GLY A 6 -32.53 -51.04 -12.66
N LYS A 7 -33.41 -50.94 -11.65
CA LYS A 7 -33.59 -49.71 -10.85
C LYS A 7 -32.35 -49.36 -10.03
N GLN A 8 -31.67 -50.35 -9.45
CA GLN A 8 -30.42 -50.15 -8.73
C GLN A 8 -29.30 -49.61 -9.63
N LYS A 9 -29.15 -50.14 -10.85
CA LYS A 9 -28.16 -49.62 -11.81
C LYS A 9 -28.44 -48.17 -12.20
N ILE A 10 -29.70 -47.81 -12.43
CA ILE A 10 -30.09 -46.42 -12.74
C ILE A 10 -29.78 -45.48 -11.58
N LEU A 11 -30.09 -45.89 -10.33
CA LEU A 11 -29.76 -45.11 -9.12
C LEU A 11 -28.24 -44.89 -8.95
N ILE A 12 -27.43 -45.91 -9.22
CA ILE A 12 -25.97 -45.80 -9.17
C ILE A 12 -25.46 -44.80 -10.23
N ILE A 13 -25.97 -44.88 -11.46
CA ILE A 13 -25.58 -43.96 -12.55
C ILE A 13 -25.96 -42.53 -12.20
N ILE A 14 -27.19 -42.29 -11.72
CA ILE A 14 -27.63 -40.95 -11.30
C ILE A 14 -26.73 -40.42 -10.16
N SER A 15 -26.41 -41.27 -9.18
CA SER A 15 -25.53 -40.89 -8.06
C SER A 15 -24.12 -40.49 -8.54
N LEU A 16 -23.56 -41.23 -9.50
CA LEU A 16 -22.27 -40.92 -10.10
C LEU A 16 -22.28 -39.60 -10.88
N ILE A 17 -23.36 -39.32 -11.62
CA ILE A 17 -23.54 -38.04 -12.33
C ILE A 17 -23.59 -36.88 -11.34
N ILE A 18 -24.31 -37.03 -10.22
CA ILE A 18 -24.39 -36.01 -9.17
C ILE A 18 -23.02 -35.76 -8.55
N ILE A 19 -22.26 -36.81 -8.21
CA ILE A 19 -20.90 -36.66 -7.66
C ILE A 19 -19.99 -35.94 -8.65
N ALA A 20 -20.03 -36.32 -9.93
CA ALA A 20 -19.23 -35.66 -10.98
C ALA A 20 -19.58 -34.18 -11.13
N ALA A 21 -20.87 -33.83 -11.10
CA ALA A 21 -21.33 -32.44 -11.15
C ALA A 21 -20.86 -31.62 -9.94
N ILE A 22 -20.94 -32.20 -8.73
CA ILE A 22 -20.43 -31.58 -7.50
C ILE A 22 -18.92 -31.34 -7.59
N CYS A 23 -18.15 -32.36 -8.00
CA CYS A 23 -16.70 -32.24 -8.18
C CYS A 23 -16.34 -31.15 -9.20
N ALA A 24 -17.05 -31.07 -10.33
CA ALA A 24 -16.84 -30.03 -11.33
C ALA A 24 -17.14 -28.63 -10.78
N ALA A 25 -18.21 -28.47 -10.00
CA ALA A 25 -18.53 -27.21 -9.34
C ALA A 25 -17.43 -26.79 -8.35
N PHE A 26 -16.92 -27.72 -7.54
CA PHE A 26 -15.81 -27.45 -6.61
C PHE A 26 -14.52 -27.06 -7.34
N VAL A 27 -14.18 -27.72 -8.46
CA VAL A 27 -13.01 -27.37 -9.27
C VAL A 27 -13.16 -25.96 -9.86
N ASN A 28 -14.34 -25.59 -10.35
CA ASN A 28 -14.59 -24.25 -10.88
C ASN A 28 -14.48 -23.18 -9.79
N LEU A 29 -15.09 -23.40 -8.62
CA LEU A 29 -14.98 -22.49 -7.47
C LEU A 29 -13.52 -22.32 -7.01
N TYR A 30 -12.75 -23.41 -7.00
CA TYR A 30 -11.33 -23.36 -6.64
C TYR A 30 -10.51 -22.55 -7.64
N LYS A 31 -10.74 -22.73 -8.94
CA LYS A 31 -10.08 -21.95 -10.00
C LYS A 31 -10.43 -20.47 -9.91
N GLU A 32 -11.70 -20.16 -9.72
CA GLU A 32 -12.19 -18.79 -9.58
C GLU A 32 -11.57 -18.10 -8.35
N LYS A 33 -11.54 -18.79 -7.21
CA LYS A 33 -10.88 -18.26 -6.00
C LYS A 33 -9.40 -17.95 -6.23
N ASN A 34 -8.65 -18.84 -6.88
CA ASN A 34 -7.23 -18.61 -7.16
C ASN A 34 -7.02 -17.46 -8.15
N TYR A 35 -7.89 -17.35 -9.17
CA TYR A 35 -7.88 -16.24 -10.12
C TYR A 35 -8.01 -14.89 -9.40
N TRP A 36 -9.03 -14.74 -8.53
CA TRP A 36 -9.21 -13.50 -7.76
C TRP A 36 -8.04 -13.18 -6.82
N GLN A 37 -7.37 -14.21 -6.27
CA GLN A 37 -6.18 -14.01 -5.45
C GLN A 37 -4.99 -13.52 -6.27
N GLU A 38 -4.77 -14.08 -7.46
CA GLU A 38 -3.69 -13.68 -8.36
C GLU A 38 -3.89 -12.30 -8.96
N ASP A 39 -5.13 -11.96 -9.31
CA ASP A 39 -5.52 -10.66 -9.83
C ASP A 39 -5.30 -9.58 -8.79
N ALA A 40 -5.87 -9.75 -7.59
CA ALA A 40 -5.71 -8.77 -6.53
C ALA A 40 -4.26 -8.73 -5.96
N ALA A 41 -3.47 -9.79 -6.11
CA ALA A 41 -2.01 -9.74 -5.89
C ALA A 41 -1.28 -8.94 -6.96
N GLY A 42 -1.72 -9.01 -8.23
CA GLY A 42 -1.25 -8.15 -9.30
C GLY A 42 -1.56 -6.69 -9.04
N TYR A 43 -2.80 -6.39 -8.66
CA TYR A 43 -3.25 -5.03 -8.33
C TYR A 43 -2.47 -4.43 -7.16
N ASN A 44 -2.22 -5.20 -6.10
CA ASN A 44 -1.38 -4.74 -4.99
C ASN A 44 0.05 -4.43 -5.44
N ARG A 45 0.65 -5.31 -6.25
CA ARG A 45 2.00 -5.08 -6.79
C ARG A 45 2.05 -3.79 -7.63
N TYR A 46 1.05 -3.58 -8.47
CA TYR A 46 0.93 -2.36 -9.26
C TYR A 46 0.96 -1.10 -8.38
N HIS A 47 0.24 -1.09 -7.26
CA HIS A 47 0.29 0.05 -6.32
C HIS A 47 1.67 0.26 -5.68
N TRP A 48 2.40 -0.83 -5.37
CA TRP A 48 3.79 -0.72 -4.90
C TRP A 48 4.71 -0.11 -5.97
N GLU A 49 4.54 -0.49 -7.24
CA GLU A 49 5.28 0.06 -8.38
C GLU A 49 4.94 1.55 -8.60
N GLU A 50 3.67 1.92 -8.53
CA GLU A 50 3.21 3.30 -8.66
C GLU A 50 3.72 4.21 -7.55
N LEU A 51 3.74 3.75 -6.29
CA LEU A 51 4.34 4.50 -5.18
C LEU A 51 5.85 4.67 -5.36
N ASN A 52 6.55 3.64 -5.85
CA ASN A 52 7.97 3.74 -6.14
C ASN A 52 8.25 4.73 -7.28
N LEU A 53 7.45 4.68 -8.35
CA LEU A 53 7.53 5.61 -9.47
C LEU A 53 7.27 7.03 -9.01
N MET A 54 6.25 7.24 -8.17
CA MET A 54 5.94 8.55 -7.61
C MET A 54 7.13 9.12 -6.84
N ALA A 55 7.72 8.34 -5.94
CA ALA A 55 8.89 8.77 -5.17
C ALA A 55 10.11 9.06 -6.08
N SER A 56 10.30 8.26 -7.14
CA SER A 56 11.35 8.48 -8.14
C SER A 56 11.14 9.76 -8.95
N THR A 57 9.89 10.04 -9.35
CA THR A 57 9.54 11.29 -10.03
C THR A 57 9.82 12.49 -9.14
N ALA A 58 9.45 12.42 -7.86
CA ALA A 58 9.74 13.50 -6.92
C ALA A 58 11.24 13.75 -6.73
N GLU A 59 12.04 12.69 -6.62
CA GLU A 59 13.50 12.81 -6.58
C GLU A 59 14.08 13.42 -7.87
N ASN A 60 13.58 13.02 -9.04
CA ASN A 60 14.06 13.50 -10.33
C ASN A 60 13.68 14.95 -10.63
N THR A 61 12.49 15.40 -10.20
CA THR A 61 12.07 16.81 -10.30
C THR A 61 12.92 17.69 -9.38
N GLY A 62 13.32 17.16 -8.22
CA GLY A 62 14.15 17.85 -7.25
C GLY A 62 13.37 18.38 -6.05
N PHE A 63 14.05 18.41 -4.91
CA PHE A 63 13.46 18.80 -3.62
C PHE A 63 13.65 20.30 -3.38
N THR A 64 12.88 21.10 -4.11
CA THR A 64 12.69 22.53 -3.86
C THR A 64 11.20 22.84 -3.74
N LYS A 65 10.85 24.04 -3.25
CA LYS A 65 9.45 24.47 -3.19
C LYS A 65 8.80 24.45 -4.56
N GLU A 66 9.50 24.93 -5.58
CA GLU A 66 9.02 24.97 -6.96
C GLU A 66 8.83 23.56 -7.52
N GLY A 67 9.82 22.68 -7.33
CA GLY A 67 9.76 21.30 -7.79
C GLY A 67 8.62 20.53 -7.13
N ILE A 68 8.44 20.67 -5.81
CA ILE A 68 7.32 20.06 -5.07
C ILE A 68 5.98 20.63 -5.53
N SER A 69 5.89 21.94 -5.79
CA SER A 69 4.68 22.58 -6.29
C SER A 69 4.27 22.06 -7.68
N GLU A 70 5.23 21.81 -8.56
CA GLU A 70 5.00 21.27 -9.90
C GLU A 70 4.33 19.88 -9.86
N ILE A 71 4.76 19.03 -8.93
CA ILE A 71 4.34 17.63 -8.87
C ILE A 71 3.34 17.32 -7.74
N TYR A 72 2.95 18.30 -6.93
CA TYR A 72 2.09 18.07 -5.76
C TYR A 72 0.79 17.34 -6.13
N LEU A 73 0.10 17.79 -7.18
CA LEU A 73 -1.15 17.16 -7.63
C LEU A 73 -0.93 15.69 -8.04
N TYR A 74 0.21 15.40 -8.64
CA TYR A 74 0.60 14.03 -9.00
C TYR A 74 0.86 13.19 -7.74
N ILE A 75 1.62 13.71 -6.76
CA ILE A 75 1.85 13.03 -5.47
C ILE A 75 0.52 12.72 -4.79
N ASN A 76 -0.35 13.73 -4.62
CA ASN A 76 -1.63 13.58 -3.95
C ASN A 76 -2.51 12.53 -4.64
N ALA A 77 -2.61 12.57 -5.97
CA ALA A 77 -3.39 11.60 -6.74
C ALA A 77 -2.83 10.16 -6.63
N LYS A 78 -1.49 10.00 -6.63
CA LYS A 78 -0.85 8.69 -6.50
C LYS A 78 -1.02 8.11 -5.10
N VAL A 79 -0.81 8.91 -4.06
CA VAL A 79 -1.08 8.48 -2.68
C VAL A 79 -2.54 8.05 -2.53
N PHE A 80 -3.49 8.90 -2.92
CA PHE A 80 -4.92 8.60 -2.82
C PHE A 80 -5.31 7.32 -3.55
N SER A 81 -4.82 7.13 -4.78
CA SER A 81 -5.16 5.93 -5.57
C SER A 81 -4.52 4.67 -5.00
N CYS A 82 -3.30 4.74 -4.47
CA CYS A 82 -2.59 3.57 -3.95
C CYS A 82 -3.07 3.13 -2.57
N THR A 83 -3.40 4.04 -1.66
CA THR A 83 -3.71 3.67 -0.26
C THR A 83 -4.99 2.85 -0.11
N SER A 84 -5.91 2.91 -1.07
CA SER A 84 -7.13 2.10 -1.08
C SER A 84 -6.92 0.61 -1.36
N GLY A 85 -5.81 0.24 -2.03
CA GLY A 85 -5.56 -1.13 -2.50
C GLY A 85 -4.24 -1.76 -1.99
N LEU A 86 -3.44 -1.01 -1.23
CA LEU A 86 -2.10 -1.43 -0.82
C LEU A 86 -2.12 -2.33 0.43
N TYR A 87 -1.42 -3.45 0.34
CA TYR A 87 -1.19 -4.40 1.42
C TYR A 87 0.30 -4.81 1.48
N PRO A 88 0.93 -4.75 2.67
CA PRO A 88 0.44 -4.09 3.89
C PRO A 88 0.22 -2.58 3.69
N ALA A 89 -0.65 -1.98 4.50
CA ALA A 89 -0.96 -0.55 4.43
C ALA A 89 0.07 0.29 5.19
N PHE A 90 0.25 1.56 4.79
CA PHE A 90 1.16 2.51 5.44
C PHE A 90 0.62 3.03 6.79
N ASN A 91 0.73 2.19 7.81
CA ASN A 91 0.37 2.50 9.19
C ASN A 91 1.58 2.36 10.10
N GLY A 92 1.83 3.39 10.91
CA GLY A 92 2.68 3.29 12.09
C GLY A 92 1.89 2.87 13.34
N ASP A 93 2.44 3.17 14.50
CA ASP A 93 1.75 3.06 15.79
C ASP A 93 0.54 4.00 15.81
N GLY A 94 -0.38 3.83 16.76
CA GLY A 94 -1.72 4.43 16.72
C GLY A 94 -1.83 5.91 16.31
N THR A 95 -0.83 6.74 16.61
CA THR A 95 -0.78 8.15 16.18
C THR A 95 -0.47 8.31 14.68
N TYR A 96 0.34 7.46 14.07
CA TYR A 96 0.84 7.56 12.70
C TYR A 96 0.12 6.61 11.74
N THR A 97 -1.17 6.34 12.00
CA THR A 97 -2.03 5.60 11.07
C THR A 97 -2.29 6.42 9.81
N ARG A 98 -2.45 5.75 8.66
CA ARG A 98 -2.68 6.39 7.35
C ARG A 98 -1.60 7.42 7.03
N PHE A 99 -0.35 7.08 7.32
CA PHE A 99 0.78 8.01 7.27
C PHE A 99 0.88 8.76 5.93
N LEU A 100 0.72 8.06 4.80
CA LEU A 100 0.84 8.69 3.48
C LEU A 100 -0.22 9.77 3.26
N ASP A 101 -1.48 9.48 3.57
CA ASP A 101 -2.60 10.41 3.36
C ASP A 101 -2.54 11.60 4.32
N THR A 102 -2.16 11.37 5.58
CA THR A 102 -2.33 12.35 6.67
C THR A 102 -1.07 13.16 6.97
N TYR A 103 0.12 12.60 6.78
CA TYR A 103 1.37 13.25 7.15
C TYR A 103 2.18 13.62 5.91
N TYR A 104 2.41 12.65 5.03
CA TYR A 104 3.29 12.84 3.87
C TYR A 104 2.71 13.84 2.86
N VAL A 105 1.44 13.67 2.45
CA VAL A 105 0.77 14.60 1.53
C VAL A 105 0.59 15.98 2.15
N SER A 106 0.23 16.05 3.44
CA SER A 106 0.07 17.32 4.14
C SER A 106 1.37 18.12 4.21
N LEU A 107 2.52 17.47 4.48
CA LEU A 107 3.81 18.15 4.45
C LEU A 107 4.13 18.72 3.05
N ALA A 108 3.85 17.96 1.98
CA ALA A 108 4.04 18.45 0.62
C ALA A 108 3.13 19.66 0.31
N GLN A 109 1.89 19.63 0.79
CA GLN A 109 0.95 20.74 0.67
C GLN A 109 1.42 21.99 1.42
N ASP A 110 1.97 21.80 2.64
CA ASP A 110 2.52 22.89 3.45
C ASP A 110 3.68 23.57 2.74
N ILE A 111 4.63 22.80 2.20
CA ILE A 111 5.76 23.34 1.41
C ILE A 111 5.26 24.13 0.19
N MET A 112 4.28 23.58 -0.54
CA MET A 112 3.74 24.19 -1.75
C MET A 112 3.03 25.53 -1.46
N SER A 113 2.20 25.58 -0.42
CA SER A 113 1.14 26.61 -0.33
C SER A 113 0.96 27.28 1.02
N ASN A 114 1.67 26.86 2.07
CA ASN A 114 1.50 27.47 3.38
C ASN A 114 2.29 28.78 3.48
N HIS A 115 1.58 29.90 3.31
CA HIS A 115 2.15 31.24 3.42
C HIS A 115 2.53 31.65 4.85
N ASN A 116 2.17 30.85 5.86
CA ASN A 116 2.49 31.11 7.25
C ASN A 116 3.80 30.44 7.70
N LEU A 117 4.53 29.80 6.79
CA LEU A 117 5.87 29.28 7.04
C LEU A 117 6.89 30.31 6.55
N SER A 118 7.86 30.61 7.41
CA SER A 118 9.08 31.32 7.07
C SER A 118 9.93 30.51 6.09
N ASP A 119 10.90 31.16 5.43
CA ASP A 119 11.81 30.49 4.50
C ASP A 119 12.62 29.38 5.19
N GLU A 120 13.00 29.57 6.45
CA GLU A 120 13.71 28.57 7.26
C GLU A 120 12.83 27.35 7.54
N GLU A 121 11.57 27.55 7.91
CA GLU A 121 10.60 26.47 8.12
C GLU A 121 10.29 25.72 6.82
N VAL A 122 10.21 26.42 5.68
CA VAL A 122 10.04 25.78 4.36
C VAL A 122 11.26 24.92 4.02
N GLN A 123 12.47 25.39 4.32
CA GLN A 123 13.70 24.60 4.11
C GLN A 123 13.73 23.35 4.98
N GLU A 124 13.34 23.47 6.26
CA GLU A 124 13.25 22.32 7.17
C GLU A 124 12.20 21.31 6.69
N ALA A 125 10.98 21.77 6.36
CA ALA A 125 9.93 20.92 5.81
C ALA A 125 10.40 20.21 4.53
N THR A 126 11.06 20.93 3.63
CA THR A 126 11.61 20.37 2.38
C THR A 126 12.66 19.29 2.65
N LYS A 127 13.51 19.48 3.67
CA LYS A 127 14.49 18.47 4.10
C LYS A 127 13.80 17.21 4.64
N ILE A 128 12.81 17.36 5.52
CA ILE A 128 12.03 16.23 6.05
C ILE A 128 11.33 15.49 4.90
N PHE A 129 10.71 16.23 3.98
CA PHE A 129 10.01 15.68 2.82
C PHE A 129 10.96 14.90 1.91
N LYS A 130 12.15 15.44 1.63
CA LYS A 130 13.21 14.76 0.88
C LYS A 130 13.60 13.44 1.54
N GLU A 131 13.92 13.45 2.82
CA GLU A 131 14.34 12.26 3.55
C GLU A 131 13.24 11.18 3.55
N ALA A 132 11.98 11.58 3.79
CA ALA A 132 10.83 10.68 3.72
C ALA A 132 10.65 10.10 2.31
N THR A 133 10.73 10.92 1.27
CA THR A 133 10.54 10.51 -0.13
C THR A 133 11.60 9.50 -0.59
N VAL A 134 12.87 9.78 -0.29
CA VAL A 134 13.97 8.88 -0.65
C VAL A 134 13.83 7.54 0.08
N SER A 135 13.54 7.57 1.38
CA SER A 135 13.29 6.34 2.13
C SER A 135 12.04 5.58 1.67
N LEU A 136 11.00 6.28 1.20
CA LEU A 136 9.81 5.65 0.62
C LEU A 136 10.16 4.89 -0.65
N LYS A 137 11.00 5.47 -1.52
CA LYS A 137 11.50 4.81 -2.73
C LYS A 137 12.29 3.55 -2.40
N GLU A 138 13.20 3.62 -1.42
CA GLU A 138 13.99 2.47 -0.97
C GLU A 138 13.11 1.35 -0.39
N LEU A 139 12.16 1.71 0.48
CA LEU A 139 11.22 0.76 1.07
C LEU A 139 10.39 0.06 -0.01
N THR A 140 9.77 0.82 -0.91
CA THR A 140 8.93 0.27 -1.99
C THR A 140 9.75 -0.64 -2.90
N SER A 141 10.99 -0.26 -3.24
CA SER A 141 11.92 -1.12 -4.00
C SER A 141 12.25 -2.42 -3.28
N ALA A 142 12.51 -2.36 -1.97
CA ALA A 142 12.81 -3.54 -1.17
C ALA A 142 11.61 -4.49 -1.11
N VAL A 143 10.40 -3.98 -0.93
CA VAL A 143 9.15 -4.78 -0.94
C VAL A 143 8.96 -5.46 -2.30
N LEU A 144 9.09 -4.72 -3.41
CA LEU A 144 8.96 -5.27 -4.75
C LEU A 144 9.97 -6.40 -5.00
N LYS A 145 11.24 -6.18 -4.65
CA LYS A 145 12.32 -7.18 -4.79
C LYS A 145 12.06 -8.45 -3.97
N MET A 146 11.49 -8.33 -2.76
CA MET A 146 11.09 -9.49 -1.96
C MET A 146 10.04 -10.35 -2.67
N THR A 147 9.06 -9.72 -3.33
CA THR A 147 8.01 -10.46 -4.06
C THR A 147 8.52 -11.20 -5.29
N GLU A 148 9.47 -10.61 -6.02
CA GLU A 148 10.08 -11.22 -7.20
C GLU A 148 10.92 -12.45 -6.84
N THR A 149 11.76 -12.30 -5.81
CA THR A 149 12.69 -13.36 -5.37
C THR A 149 11.95 -14.64 -4.97
N GLN A 150 10.77 -14.49 -4.34
CA GLN A 150 9.97 -15.64 -3.89
C GLN A 150 9.00 -16.17 -4.95
N LYS A 151 8.92 -15.55 -6.13
CA LYS A 151 7.96 -15.88 -7.21
C LYS A 151 6.51 -16.03 -6.70
N ASN A 152 6.16 -15.32 -5.62
CA ASN A 152 4.90 -15.48 -4.92
C ASN A 152 4.35 -14.11 -4.49
N LYS A 153 3.74 -13.41 -5.45
CA LYS A 153 3.06 -12.12 -5.23
C LYS A 153 1.89 -12.19 -4.25
N ILE A 154 1.28 -13.38 -4.08
CA ILE A 154 0.14 -13.57 -3.17
C ILE A 154 0.59 -13.47 -1.71
N ALA A 155 1.80 -13.94 -1.39
CA ALA A 155 2.33 -13.94 -0.03
C ALA A 155 2.37 -12.53 0.59
N LEU A 156 2.69 -11.50 -0.19
CA LEU A 156 2.72 -10.10 0.30
C LEU A 156 1.35 -9.61 0.78
N ARG A 157 0.25 -10.21 0.31
CA ARG A 157 -1.12 -9.87 0.77
C ARG A 157 -1.63 -10.78 1.86
N LYS A 158 -0.95 -11.90 2.12
CA LYS A 158 -1.37 -12.88 3.11
C LYS A 158 -0.83 -12.48 4.47
N VAL A 159 -1.71 -11.90 5.31
CA VAL A 159 -1.42 -11.58 6.72
C VAL A 159 -0.78 -12.78 7.41
N GLY A 160 0.31 -12.54 8.14
CA GLY A 160 1.07 -13.58 8.83
C GLY A 160 2.08 -14.33 7.95
N SER A 161 2.15 -14.06 6.64
CA SER A 161 3.23 -14.60 5.82
C SER A 161 4.56 -13.92 6.18
N PRO A 162 5.71 -14.60 6.02
CA PRO A 162 7.01 -14.00 6.30
C PRO A 162 7.29 -12.71 5.51
N ILE A 163 6.87 -12.63 4.23
CA ILE A 163 7.02 -11.40 3.44
C ILE A 163 6.11 -10.30 3.97
N TYR A 164 4.84 -10.63 4.25
CA TYR A 164 3.88 -9.66 4.77
C TYR A 164 4.40 -9.01 6.05
N ASN A 165 4.80 -9.84 7.03
CA ASN A 165 5.25 -9.35 8.32
C ASN A 165 6.52 -8.50 8.21
N LYS A 166 7.45 -8.90 7.34
CA LYS A 166 8.67 -8.11 7.10
C LYS A 166 8.35 -6.78 6.43
N ALA A 167 7.47 -6.76 5.43
CA ALA A 167 7.04 -5.51 4.79
C ALA A 167 6.31 -4.60 5.80
N GLU A 168 5.42 -5.16 6.62
CA GLU A 168 4.70 -4.45 7.67
C GLU A 168 5.65 -3.83 8.71
N GLU A 169 6.68 -4.56 9.14
CA GLU A 169 7.71 -4.04 10.04
C GLU A 169 8.46 -2.85 9.44
N MET A 170 8.95 -2.98 8.19
CA MET A 170 9.64 -1.90 7.48
C MET A 170 8.74 -0.65 7.32
N ILE A 171 7.46 -0.87 7.03
CA ILE A 171 6.46 0.20 6.92
C ILE A 171 6.25 0.87 8.26
N ARG A 172 6.10 0.10 9.34
CA ARG A 172 5.88 0.65 10.68
C ARG A 172 7.06 1.52 11.12
N GLU A 173 8.29 1.04 10.94
CA GLU A 173 9.51 1.81 11.23
C GLU A 173 9.56 3.12 10.44
N TYR A 174 9.27 3.06 9.14
CA TYR A 174 9.19 4.23 8.26
C TYR A 174 8.14 5.23 8.76
N CYS A 175 6.90 4.78 8.99
CA CYS A 175 5.78 5.64 9.40
C CYS A 175 6.04 6.27 10.77
N ASN A 176 6.59 5.51 11.72
CA ASN A 176 6.89 6.01 13.06
C ASN A 176 8.00 7.07 13.05
N LYS A 177 9.07 6.83 12.29
CA LYS A 177 10.18 7.78 12.18
C LYS A 177 9.70 9.10 11.57
N TYR A 178 9.13 9.05 10.37
CA TYR A 178 8.78 10.26 9.64
C TYR A 178 7.50 10.90 10.17
N GLY A 179 6.55 10.11 10.69
CA GLY A 179 5.37 10.63 11.37
C GLY A 179 5.73 11.47 12.58
N LYS A 180 6.72 11.01 13.36
CA LYS A 180 7.25 11.79 14.48
C LYS A 180 7.92 13.09 14.01
N MET A 181 8.83 13.02 13.04
CA MET A 181 9.52 14.22 12.52
C MET A 181 8.53 15.28 12.02
N ILE A 182 7.52 14.87 11.26
CA ILE A 182 6.48 15.77 10.73
C ILE A 182 5.61 16.34 11.86
N SER A 183 5.23 15.50 12.83
CA SER A 183 4.45 15.96 13.97
C SER A 183 5.22 16.95 14.85
N ASP A 184 6.53 16.76 15.03
CA ASP A 184 7.37 17.64 15.84
C ASP A 184 7.53 19.00 15.13
N PHE A 185 7.79 19.01 13.82
CA PHE A 185 7.78 20.23 12.98
C PHE A 185 6.44 20.98 13.06
N ASN A 186 5.30 20.29 12.93
CA ASN A 186 4.00 20.95 13.02
C ASN A 186 3.72 21.53 14.41
N ARG A 187 4.27 20.94 15.48
CA ARG A 187 4.11 21.45 16.85
C ARG A 187 4.97 22.67 17.15
N SER A 188 6.24 22.67 16.70
CA SER A 188 7.11 23.85 16.87
C SER A 188 6.49 25.10 16.25
N ASN A 189 5.86 24.94 15.08
CA ASN A 189 5.28 26.06 14.33
C ASN A 189 3.97 26.56 14.95
N ASN A 190 3.21 25.69 15.63
CA ASN A 190 1.99 26.09 16.33
C ASN A 190 2.28 26.78 17.68
N ASN A 191 3.29 26.32 18.42
CA ASN A 191 3.66 26.94 19.70
C ASN A 191 4.33 28.31 19.50
N ALA A 192 5.18 28.47 18.48
CA ALA A 192 5.81 29.75 18.15
C ALA A 192 4.78 30.85 17.79
N LYS A 193 3.59 30.48 17.32
CA LYS A 193 2.51 31.41 16.98
C LYS A 193 1.65 31.83 18.17
N CYS A 194 1.49 30.97 19.18
CA CYS A 194 0.78 31.32 20.42
C CYS A 194 1.57 32.28 21.32
N ASP A 195 2.91 32.28 21.24
CA ASP A 195 3.77 33.17 22.04
C ASP A 195 3.90 34.59 21.43
N MET A 196 3.27 34.84 20.27
CA MET A 196 3.27 36.14 19.56
C MET A 196 1.91 36.85 19.58
N GLU A 197 0.88 36.29 20.24
CA GLU A 197 -0.40 36.95 20.56
C GLU A 197 -0.39 37.53 21.98
#